data_AF-A0AAI9RP44-F1
#
_entry.id   AF-A0AAI9RP44-F1
#
_cell.length_a   1.000
_cell.length_b   1.000
_cell.length_c   1.000
_cell.angle_alpha   90.00
_cell.angle_beta   90.00
_cell.angle_gamma   90.00
#
_symmetry.space_group_name_H-M   'P 1'
#
loop_
_entity.id
_entity.type
_entity.pdbx_description
1 polymer ?
#
loop_
_entity_poly.entity_id
_entity_poly.type
_entity_poly.pdbx_seq_one_letter_code
_entity_poly.pdbx_strand_id
1 'polypeptide(L)'
;MNIKKFLYTTTAVVLAVVALASPASAASTTSSHSFTDVGDRYAKAVDFLYAVELINGKSPTKFGTNDPLTRGDAAVILANTLFSTIENPKDAGFKDLNTRVRASVNALAEVGIVSGVTPTEFQPGAPLSRGAMAKFLSLAFELEEYQQQTPFSDVGGVFKPYIESLYGAQITAGKTPSTYGTHTQITRGEFANLLYKTIETTTDWLYYPEVADVKVTTVTSTTVTLTEPALADYTATEIADFLEFMVILEDGTEVPVEPTSFKLSADRLVLTIGHTKQNLTGKAGHFVVSDFDISFESPFNFKLK
;
A
#
# COMPACT_ATOMS: atom_id res chain seq x y z
N MET A 1 9.91 -18.39 2.08
CA MET A 1 8.80 -17.51 1.66
C MET A 1 9.40 -16.48 0.71
N ASN A 2 9.02 -16.45 -0.57
CA ASN A 2 9.53 -15.43 -1.50
C ASN A 2 8.93 -14.09 -1.10
N ILE A 3 9.77 -13.15 -0.66
CA ILE A 3 9.37 -11.80 -0.25
C ILE A 3 8.52 -11.11 -1.35
N LYS A 4 8.87 -11.35 -2.63
CA LYS A 4 8.06 -10.94 -3.79
C LYS A 4 6.60 -11.44 -3.83
N LYS A 5 6.27 -12.56 -3.17
CA LYS A 5 4.88 -13.06 -3.06
C LYS A 5 4.13 -12.49 -1.85
N PHE A 6 4.85 -11.98 -0.85
CA PHE A 6 4.26 -11.42 0.35
C PHE A 6 3.67 -10.02 0.09
N LEU A 7 4.25 -9.27 -0.85
CA LEU A 7 3.72 -7.95 -1.19
C LEU A 7 2.47 -7.94 -2.06
N TYR A 8 2.14 -9.02 -2.79
CA TYR A 8 0.82 -9.11 -3.44
C TYR A 8 -0.33 -9.03 -2.41
N THR A 9 -0.06 -9.35 -1.14
CA THR A 9 -1.00 -9.17 -0.03
C THR A 9 -0.81 -7.88 0.78
N THR A 10 0.31 -7.16 0.66
CA THR A 10 0.51 -5.86 1.35
C THR A 10 0.25 -4.65 0.46
N THR A 11 0.40 -4.76 -0.87
CA THR A 11 -0.13 -3.76 -1.82
C THR A 11 -1.65 -3.66 -1.69
N ALA A 12 -2.35 -4.75 -1.37
CA ALA A 12 -3.77 -4.76 -1.05
C ALA A 12 -4.16 -3.86 0.14
N VAL A 13 -3.26 -3.58 1.09
CA VAL A 13 -3.56 -2.76 2.29
C VAL A 13 -3.45 -1.27 1.98
N VAL A 14 -2.41 -0.84 1.25
CA VAL A 14 -2.31 0.54 0.74
C VAL A 14 -3.41 0.80 -0.29
N LEU A 15 -3.73 -0.19 -1.13
CA LEU A 15 -4.87 -0.15 -2.06
C LEU A 15 -6.22 -0.03 -1.33
N ALA A 16 -6.50 -0.82 -0.30
CA ALA A 16 -7.77 -0.73 0.44
C ALA A 16 -7.96 0.62 1.14
N VAL A 17 -6.86 1.24 1.59
CA VAL A 17 -6.84 2.58 2.17
C VAL A 17 -7.13 3.66 1.12
N VAL A 18 -6.64 3.52 -0.11
CA VAL A 18 -6.87 4.46 -1.22
C VAL A 18 -8.22 4.21 -1.92
N ALA A 19 -8.67 2.96 -2.05
CA ALA A 19 -9.91 2.56 -2.71
C ALA A 19 -11.19 2.95 -1.93
N LEU A 20 -11.09 3.18 -0.63
CA LEU A 20 -12.19 3.77 0.16
C LEU A 20 -12.38 5.28 -0.12
N ALA A 21 -11.47 5.90 -0.86
CA ALA A 21 -11.58 7.27 -1.33
C ALA A 21 -11.79 7.27 -2.85
N SER A 22 -13.03 7.04 -3.30
CA SER A 22 -13.44 7.23 -4.70
C SER A 22 -12.93 8.58 -5.24
N PRO A 23 -12.59 8.71 -6.54
CA PRO A 23 -12.10 9.96 -7.13
C PRO A 23 -13.11 11.12 -7.04
N ALA A 24 -14.40 10.82 -6.80
CA ALA A 24 -15.42 11.83 -6.46
C ALA A 24 -15.22 12.50 -5.09
N SER A 25 -14.37 11.94 -4.21
CA SER A 25 -14.01 12.50 -2.89
C SER A 25 -12.59 13.10 -2.84
N ALA A 26 -11.81 12.96 -3.91
CA ALA A 26 -10.47 13.58 -4.02
C ALA A 26 -10.51 15.12 -4.04
N ALA A 27 -11.70 15.72 -4.11
CA ALA A 27 -11.90 17.17 -4.05
C ALA A 27 -12.17 17.70 -2.63
N SER A 28 -12.22 16.88 -1.57
CA SER A 28 -12.47 17.37 -0.20
C SER A 28 -12.02 16.39 0.92
N THR A 29 -10.76 15.97 0.97
CA THR A 29 -10.21 15.34 2.19
C THR A 29 -9.89 16.39 3.26
N THR A 30 -10.93 17.06 3.77
CA THR A 30 -10.82 17.82 5.03
C THR A 30 -11.17 16.92 6.19
N SER A 31 -10.31 15.96 6.53
CA SER A 31 -10.24 15.45 7.90
C SER A 31 -9.12 16.19 8.62
N SER A 32 -9.36 17.46 8.96
CA SER A 32 -8.40 18.21 9.75
C SER A 32 -8.38 17.61 11.15
N HIS A 33 -7.30 16.89 11.47
CA HIS A 33 -6.98 16.62 12.85
C HIS A 33 -6.99 17.92 13.68
N SER A 34 -7.20 17.84 14.99
CA SER A 34 -7.13 19.02 15.88
C SER A 34 -5.71 19.34 16.36
N PHE A 35 -4.68 18.81 15.69
CA PHE A 35 -3.29 19.00 16.12
C PHE A 35 -2.84 20.44 15.90
N THR A 36 -2.48 21.09 17.01
CA THR A 36 -2.09 22.51 17.05
C THR A 36 -0.60 22.73 16.80
N ASP A 37 0.17 21.65 16.66
CA ASP A 37 1.62 21.65 16.51
C ASP A 37 2.08 21.14 15.14
N VAL A 38 1.17 21.01 14.17
CA VAL A 38 1.46 20.64 12.79
C VAL A 38 1.48 21.92 11.95
N GLY A 39 2.67 22.33 11.50
CA GLY A 39 2.81 23.46 10.56
C GLY A 39 2.71 23.02 9.10
N ASP A 40 2.58 23.98 8.18
CA ASP A 40 2.35 23.78 6.74
C ASP A 40 3.27 22.75 6.09
N ARG A 41 4.54 22.70 6.49
CA ARG A 41 5.55 21.75 6.00
C ARG A 41 5.14 20.28 6.18
N TYR A 42 4.33 19.99 7.20
CA TYR A 42 3.95 18.63 7.59
C TYR A 42 2.47 18.34 7.34
N ALA A 43 1.65 19.38 7.12
CA ALA A 43 0.19 19.27 7.03
C ALA A 43 -0.25 18.18 6.06
N LYS A 44 0.16 18.25 4.78
CA LYS A 44 -0.23 17.26 3.75
C LYS A 44 0.02 15.81 4.19
N ALA A 45 1.20 15.53 4.74
CA ALA A 45 1.57 14.18 5.16
C ALA A 45 0.82 13.73 6.42
N VAL A 46 0.68 14.62 7.41
CA VAL A 46 0.00 14.28 8.66
C VAL A 46 -1.51 14.14 8.43
N ASP A 47 -2.12 15.03 7.65
CA ASP A 47 -3.53 14.95 7.27
C ASP A 47 -3.82 13.63 6.57
N PHE A 48 -3.04 13.27 5.54
CA PHE A 48 -3.21 12.00 4.84
C PHE A 48 -3.06 10.80 5.79
N LEU A 49 -1.92 10.68 6.47
CA LEU A 49 -1.61 9.52 7.31
C LEU A 49 -2.58 9.39 8.51
N TYR A 50 -3.13 10.51 8.99
CA TYR A 50 -4.16 10.51 10.03
C TYR A 50 -5.52 10.10 9.48
N ALA A 51 -5.92 10.63 8.32
CA ALA A 51 -7.19 10.30 7.66
C ALA A 51 -7.31 8.81 7.38
N VAL A 52 -6.19 8.18 7.01
CA VAL A 52 -6.10 6.75 6.72
C VAL A 52 -5.70 5.90 7.93
N GLU A 53 -5.75 6.49 9.14
CA GLU A 53 -5.52 5.83 10.43
C GLU A 53 -4.13 5.15 10.60
N LEU A 54 -3.17 5.45 9.71
CA LEU A 54 -1.80 4.93 9.78
C LEU A 54 -1.00 5.57 10.92
N ILE A 55 -1.29 6.82 11.26
CA ILE A 55 -0.64 7.53 12.35
C ILE A 55 -1.64 8.26 13.25
N ASN A 56 -1.47 8.12 14.56
CA ASN A 56 -2.26 8.82 15.56
C ASN A 56 -1.48 9.97 16.19
N GLY A 57 -2.21 10.95 16.75
CA GLY A 57 -1.65 11.97 17.62
C GLY A 57 -1.18 11.40 18.95
N LYS A 58 -0.28 12.10 19.64
CA LYS A 58 0.13 11.78 21.02
C LYS A 58 -0.93 12.19 22.05
N SER A 59 -1.82 13.11 21.65
CA SER A 59 -3.03 13.51 22.37
C SER A 59 -4.06 14.02 21.36
N PRO A 60 -5.31 14.32 21.77
CA PRO A 60 -6.33 14.86 20.86
C PRO A 60 -5.91 16.15 20.14
N THR A 61 -5.00 16.94 20.71
CA THR A 61 -4.60 18.26 20.17
C THR A 61 -3.11 18.39 19.83
N LYS A 62 -2.33 17.30 19.95
CA LYS A 62 -0.88 17.29 19.68
C LYS A 62 -0.46 16.06 18.88
N PHE A 63 0.23 16.31 17.77
CA PHE A 63 0.87 15.29 16.96
C PHE A 63 2.24 14.90 17.52
N GLY A 64 2.98 15.84 18.09
CA GLY A 64 4.38 15.68 18.48
C GLY A 64 5.34 15.90 17.30
N THR A 65 5.03 16.85 16.42
CA THR A 65 5.74 17.07 15.13
C THR A 65 7.26 17.15 15.25
N ASN A 66 7.75 17.80 16.30
CA ASN A 66 9.18 18.02 16.55
C ASN A 66 9.78 17.02 17.55
N ASP A 67 8.97 16.11 18.10
CA ASP A 67 9.45 15.12 19.04
C ASP A 67 10.34 14.09 18.31
N PRO A 68 11.44 13.62 18.91
CA PRO A 68 12.18 12.48 18.40
C PRO A 68 11.26 11.27 18.27
N LEU A 69 11.32 10.59 17.13
CA LEU A 69 10.57 9.35 16.94
C LEU A 69 11.35 8.17 17.52
N THR A 70 10.69 7.33 18.32
CA THR A 70 11.31 6.12 18.86
C THR A 70 11.27 4.97 17.86
N ARG A 71 12.20 4.01 17.98
CA ARG A 71 12.22 2.79 17.16
C ARG A 71 10.91 1.99 17.27
N GLY A 72 10.34 1.91 18.47
CA GLY A 72 9.08 1.22 18.73
C GLY A 72 7.88 1.92 18.08
N ASP A 73 7.82 3.25 18.12
CA ASP A 73 6.75 4.00 17.45
C ASP A 73 6.84 3.88 15.93
N ALA A 74 8.05 3.95 15.37
CA ALA A 74 8.28 3.74 13.95
C ALA A 74 7.82 2.33 13.51
N ALA A 75 8.14 1.30 14.30
CA ALA A 75 7.71 -0.07 14.02
C ALA A 75 6.18 -0.23 14.05
N VAL A 76 5.49 0.41 15.00
CA VAL A 76 4.02 0.38 15.05
C VAL A 76 3.42 1.04 13.82
N ILE A 77 3.89 2.24 13.44
CA ILE A 77 3.36 2.96 12.28
C ILE A 77 3.60 2.17 10.98
N LEU A 78 4.80 1.61 10.80
CA LEU A 78 5.12 0.79 9.64
C LEU A 78 4.28 -0.49 9.60
N ALA A 79 4.07 -1.14 10.73
CA ALA A 79 3.24 -2.33 10.77
C ALA A 79 1.77 -2.02 10.41
N ASN A 80 1.22 -0.90 10.90
CA ASN A 80 -0.11 -0.43 10.48
C ASN A 80 -0.17 -0.11 8.97
N THR A 81 0.94 0.36 8.39
CA THR A 81 1.02 0.68 6.97
C THR A 81 1.04 -0.58 6.09
N LEU A 82 1.69 -1.64 6.56
CA LEU A 82 1.99 -2.81 5.74
C LEU A 82 1.05 -4.00 5.96
N PHE A 83 0.35 -4.04 7.10
CA PHE A 83 -0.48 -5.18 7.47
C PHE A 83 -1.90 -4.74 7.81
N SER A 84 -2.91 -5.30 7.14
CA SER A 84 -4.32 -5.13 7.54
C SER A 84 -4.59 -5.77 8.90
N THR A 85 -3.99 -6.94 9.15
CA THR A 85 -4.05 -7.66 10.41
C THR A 85 -2.69 -8.29 10.73
N ILE A 86 -2.32 -8.30 12.01
CA ILE A 86 -1.11 -8.99 12.48
C ILE A 86 -1.57 -10.23 13.24
N GLU A 87 -1.54 -11.38 12.56
CA GLU A 87 -1.97 -12.65 13.14
C GLU A 87 -0.77 -13.45 13.65
N ASN A 88 -0.66 -13.57 14.97
CA ASN A 88 0.29 -14.44 15.67
C ASN A 88 1.74 -14.40 15.10
N PRO A 89 2.37 -13.22 15.01
CA PRO A 89 3.70 -13.10 14.41
C PRO A 89 4.73 -13.90 15.20
N LYS A 90 5.68 -14.51 14.50
CA LYS A 90 6.73 -15.33 15.12
C LYS A 90 7.55 -14.48 16.10
N ASP A 91 7.81 -15.01 17.29
CA ASP A 91 8.69 -14.33 18.24
C ASP A 91 10.10 -14.16 17.68
N ALA A 92 10.53 -12.91 17.53
CA ALA A 92 11.85 -12.56 17.04
C ALA A 92 12.96 -12.71 18.11
N GLY A 93 12.60 -13.01 19.37
CA GLY A 93 13.54 -13.28 20.46
C GLY A 93 14.02 -12.03 21.21
N PHE A 94 13.41 -10.87 20.94
CA PHE A 94 13.71 -9.62 21.63
C PHE A 94 13.09 -9.60 23.04
N LYS A 95 13.94 -9.45 24.06
CA LYS A 95 13.54 -9.54 25.47
C LYS A 95 12.96 -8.25 26.03
N ASP A 96 13.19 -7.13 25.36
CA ASP A 96 12.89 -5.77 25.82
C ASP A 96 11.62 -5.16 25.20
N LEU A 97 10.83 -5.96 24.47
CA LEU A 97 9.55 -5.51 23.91
C LEU A 97 8.47 -5.44 24.98
N ASN A 98 7.72 -4.34 25.01
CA ASN A 98 6.47 -4.25 25.78
C ASN A 98 5.27 -4.72 24.93
N THR A 99 4.11 -4.88 25.57
CA THR A 99 2.89 -5.38 24.91
C THR A 99 2.45 -4.53 23.72
N ARG A 100 2.64 -3.21 23.76
CA ARG A 100 2.24 -2.27 22.70
C ARG A 100 3.00 -2.50 21.40
N VAL A 101 4.30 -2.76 21.45
CA VAL A 101 5.15 -2.84 20.25
C VAL A 101 5.44 -4.28 19.81
N ARG A 102 5.19 -5.27 20.66
CA ARG A 102 5.63 -6.66 20.44
C ARG A 102 5.15 -7.23 19.12
N ALA A 103 3.85 -7.13 18.84
CA ALA A 103 3.27 -7.69 17.61
C ALA A 103 3.86 -7.03 16.37
N SER A 104 3.89 -5.70 16.33
CA SER A 104 4.45 -4.93 15.21
C SER A 104 5.93 -5.24 14.95
N VAL A 105 6.75 -5.25 16.00
CA VAL A 105 8.19 -5.54 15.86
C VAL A 105 8.42 -6.97 15.40
N ASN A 106 7.70 -7.95 15.96
CA ASN A 106 7.82 -9.34 15.56
C ASN A 106 7.40 -9.56 14.09
N ALA A 107 6.27 -8.98 13.67
CA ALA A 107 5.80 -9.08 12.28
C ALA A 107 6.80 -8.47 11.29
N LEU A 108 7.30 -7.27 11.59
CA LEU A 108 8.30 -6.61 10.73
C LEU A 108 9.65 -7.35 10.72
N ALA A 109 10.04 -7.98 11.83
CA ALA A 109 11.28 -8.75 11.92
C ALA A 109 11.17 -10.06 11.13
N GLU A 110 10.01 -10.70 11.16
CA GLU A 110 9.73 -11.92 10.41
C GLU A 110 9.88 -11.72 8.90
N VAL A 111 9.49 -10.54 8.39
CA VAL A 111 9.66 -10.16 6.98
C VAL A 111 10.96 -9.40 6.69
N GLY A 112 11.83 -9.24 7.69
CA GLY A 112 13.18 -8.70 7.51
C GLY A 112 13.29 -7.17 7.41
N ILE A 113 12.22 -6.42 7.66
CA ILE A 113 12.21 -4.94 7.58
C ILE A 113 12.95 -4.32 8.76
N VAL A 114 12.80 -4.90 9.95
CA VAL A 114 13.48 -4.43 11.17
C VAL A 114 14.43 -5.47 11.73
N SER A 115 15.48 -4.99 12.40
CA SER A 115 16.43 -5.82 13.14
C SER A 115 16.70 -5.22 14.51
N GLY A 116 17.07 -6.08 15.46
CA GLY A 116 17.53 -5.66 16.78
C GLY A 116 18.83 -4.88 16.72
N VAL A 117 19.12 -4.15 17.80
CA VAL A 117 20.45 -3.55 18.03
C VAL A 117 21.45 -4.58 18.53
N THR A 118 20.95 -5.66 19.14
CA THR A 118 21.67 -6.89 19.45
C THR A 118 20.78 -8.08 19.06
N PRO A 119 21.29 -9.33 19.12
CA PRO A 119 20.45 -10.51 18.87
C PRO A 119 19.23 -10.65 19.81
N THR A 120 19.23 -9.98 20.96
CA THR A 120 18.17 -10.12 21.99
C THR A 120 17.50 -8.81 22.39
N GLU A 121 17.92 -7.67 21.81
CA GLU A 121 17.37 -6.35 22.15
C GLU A 121 16.98 -5.57 20.90
N PHE A 122 15.78 -5.00 20.92
CA PHE A 122 15.30 -4.09 19.88
C PHE A 122 15.49 -2.61 20.21
N GLN A 123 15.50 -2.26 21.50
CA GLN A 123 15.49 -0.92 22.07
C GLN A 123 14.30 -0.07 21.58
N PRO A 124 13.04 -0.45 21.90
CA PRO A 124 11.86 0.25 21.39
C PRO A 124 11.76 1.72 21.85
N GLY A 125 12.32 2.06 23.01
CA GLY A 125 12.31 3.43 23.53
C GLY A 125 13.44 4.33 23.00
N ALA A 126 14.42 3.78 22.27
CA ALA A 126 15.52 4.56 21.75
C ALA A 126 15.08 5.42 20.55
N PRO A 127 15.58 6.66 20.42
CA PRO A 127 15.36 7.49 19.24
C PRO A 127 15.88 6.82 17.96
N LEU A 128 15.15 6.99 16.86
CA LEU A 128 15.52 6.47 15.55
C LEU A 128 16.39 7.50 14.80
N SER A 129 17.47 7.04 14.16
CA SER A 129 18.24 7.90 13.24
C SER A 129 17.59 7.98 11.87
N ARG A 130 17.82 9.07 11.13
CA ARG A 130 17.34 9.20 9.74
C ARG A 130 17.86 8.10 8.81
N GLY A 131 19.10 7.64 9.01
CA GLY A 131 19.64 6.51 8.25
C GLY A 131 18.94 5.18 8.54
N ALA A 132 18.59 4.91 9.81
CA ALA A 132 17.81 3.73 10.17
C ALA A 132 16.38 3.80 9.62
N MET A 133 15.79 5.00 9.59
CA MET A 133 14.52 5.23 8.91
C MET A 133 14.59 4.94 7.40
N ALA A 134 15.64 5.40 6.71
CA ALA A 134 15.84 5.10 5.29
C ALA A 134 15.89 3.59 5.04
N LYS A 135 16.59 2.84 5.90
CA LYS A 135 16.61 1.38 5.86
C LYS A 135 15.21 0.79 6.00
N PHE A 136 14.43 1.24 6.98
CA PHE A 136 13.08 0.71 7.19
C PHE A 136 12.18 0.96 5.98
N LEU A 137 12.17 2.18 5.44
CA LEU A 137 11.36 2.50 4.25
C LEU A 137 11.82 1.74 3.01
N SER A 138 13.14 1.68 2.76
CA SER A 138 13.67 0.97 1.60
C SER A 138 13.32 -0.51 1.62
N LEU A 139 13.42 -1.17 2.78
CA LEU A 139 13.08 -2.59 2.90
C LEU A 139 11.56 -2.82 2.89
N ALA A 140 10.78 -1.94 3.52
CA ALA A 140 9.33 -2.06 3.58
C ALA A 140 8.66 -1.92 2.22
N PHE A 141 9.24 -1.13 1.32
CA PHE A 141 8.70 -0.81 0.00
C PHE A 141 9.59 -1.30 -1.15
N GLU A 142 10.52 -2.22 -0.87
CA GLU A 142 11.41 -2.87 -1.86
C GLU A 142 12.12 -1.89 -2.83
N LEU A 143 12.62 -0.78 -2.30
CA LEU A 143 13.18 0.32 -3.10
C LEU A 143 14.62 0.07 -3.60
N GLU A 144 15.21 -1.10 -3.34
CA GLU A 144 16.62 -1.38 -3.60
C GLU A 144 17.04 -1.24 -5.06
N GLU A 145 16.12 -1.41 -6.01
CA GLU A 145 16.43 -1.27 -7.44
C GLU A 145 16.64 0.20 -7.87
N TYR A 146 16.13 1.16 -7.08
CA TYR A 146 16.23 2.58 -7.37
C TYR A 146 17.50 3.23 -6.81
N GLN A 147 18.51 2.44 -6.43
CA GLN A 147 19.76 2.98 -5.89
C GLN A 147 20.45 3.92 -6.88
N GLN A 148 20.63 5.16 -6.44
CA GLN A 148 21.39 6.17 -7.18
C GLN A 148 22.37 6.88 -6.25
N GLN A 149 23.60 7.09 -6.73
CA GLN A 149 24.63 7.82 -5.98
C GLN A 149 24.10 9.20 -5.56
N THR A 150 24.19 9.49 -4.26
CA THR A 150 23.73 10.77 -3.70
C THR A 150 24.83 11.84 -3.69
N PRO A 151 24.47 13.14 -3.66
CA PRO A 151 25.41 14.24 -3.44
C PRO A 151 25.77 14.45 -1.95
N PHE A 152 25.27 13.60 -1.05
CA PHE A 152 25.37 13.83 0.39
C PHE A 152 26.72 13.40 0.95
N SER A 153 27.47 14.33 1.56
CA SER A 153 28.81 14.07 2.09
C SER A 153 28.80 13.21 3.37
N ASP A 154 27.66 13.13 4.05
CA ASP A 154 27.46 12.40 5.30
C ASP A 154 26.77 11.04 5.12
N VAL A 155 26.74 10.51 3.89
CA VAL A 155 26.19 9.19 3.57
C VAL A 155 27.30 8.17 3.42
N GLY A 156 27.26 7.12 4.24
CA GLY A 156 28.24 6.05 4.25
C GLY A 156 27.82 4.87 5.13
N GLY A 157 28.68 3.85 5.21
CA GLY A 157 28.47 2.68 6.06
C GLY A 157 27.20 1.89 5.71
N VAL A 158 26.58 1.29 6.73
CA VAL A 158 25.45 0.36 6.58
C VAL A 158 24.15 1.00 6.06
N PHE A 159 24.02 2.32 6.14
CA PHE A 159 22.80 3.02 5.70
C PHE A 159 22.87 3.51 4.25
N LYS A 160 24.08 3.55 3.66
CA LYS A 160 24.32 4.08 2.32
C LYS A 160 23.36 3.53 1.25
N PRO A 161 23.24 2.20 1.02
CA PRO A 161 22.41 1.68 -0.06
C PRO A 161 20.94 2.12 0.09
N TYR A 162 20.40 2.09 1.30
CA TYR A 162 19.01 2.47 1.55
C TYR A 162 18.75 3.97 1.35
N ILE A 163 19.73 4.82 1.68
CA ILE A 163 19.63 6.26 1.42
C ILE A 163 19.72 6.54 -0.09
N GLU A 164 20.58 5.82 -0.80
CA GLU A 164 20.70 5.87 -2.27
C GLU A 164 19.42 5.39 -2.95
N SER A 165 18.74 4.35 -2.43
CA SER A 165 17.41 3.91 -2.89
C SER A 165 16.37 5.02 -2.78
N LEU A 166 16.22 5.62 -1.59
CA LEU A 166 15.25 6.70 -1.38
C LEU A 166 15.58 7.93 -2.24
N TYR A 167 16.87 8.20 -2.50
CA TYR A 167 17.29 9.32 -3.34
C TYR A 167 16.96 9.08 -4.82
N GLY A 168 17.30 7.91 -5.38
CA GLY A 168 16.98 7.61 -6.78
C GLY A 168 15.49 7.42 -7.03
N ALA A 169 14.74 6.96 -6.03
CA ALA A 169 13.27 6.97 -6.00
C ALA A 169 12.66 8.38 -5.87
N GLN A 170 13.47 9.44 -5.71
CA GLN A 170 13.04 10.82 -5.49
C GLN A 170 12.16 11.04 -4.24
N ILE A 171 12.26 10.14 -3.26
CA ILE A 171 11.57 10.25 -1.96
C ILE A 171 12.26 11.28 -1.04
N THR A 172 13.56 11.49 -1.22
CA THR A 172 14.34 12.45 -0.39
C THR A 172 15.29 13.29 -1.21
N ALA A 173 15.33 14.59 -0.93
CA ALA A 173 16.35 15.53 -1.41
C ALA A 173 17.43 15.86 -0.35
N GLY A 174 17.40 15.16 0.79
CA GLY A 174 18.29 15.44 1.93
C GLY A 174 17.76 16.56 2.84
N LYS A 175 18.50 16.86 3.92
CA LYS A 175 18.22 18.02 4.78
C LYS A 175 18.73 19.32 4.16
N THR A 176 19.81 19.22 3.39
CA THR A 176 20.36 20.27 2.53
C THR A 176 20.80 19.61 1.22
N PRO A 177 21.15 20.39 0.18
CA PRO A 177 21.64 19.83 -1.09
C PRO A 177 22.86 18.90 -0.95
N SER A 178 23.64 19.00 0.13
CA SER A 178 24.86 18.20 0.34
C SER A 178 24.87 17.37 1.63
N THR A 179 23.78 17.35 2.40
CA THR A 179 23.71 16.58 3.66
C THR A 179 22.36 15.89 3.85
N TYR A 180 22.38 14.60 4.18
CA TYR A 180 21.19 13.80 4.48
C TYR A 180 20.78 13.86 5.97
N GLY A 181 21.76 13.94 6.86
CA GLY A 181 21.59 13.82 8.31
C GLY A 181 21.60 12.38 8.81
N THR A 182 22.42 11.49 8.22
CA THR A 182 22.40 10.02 8.41
C THR A 182 22.30 9.57 9.87
N HIS A 183 23.07 10.19 10.76
CA HIS A 183 23.12 9.83 12.18
C HIS A 183 22.30 10.77 13.08
N THR A 184 21.62 11.76 12.50
CA THR A 184 20.73 12.64 13.26
C THR A 184 19.43 11.91 13.61
N GLN A 185 18.89 12.20 14.79
CA GLN A 185 17.59 11.68 15.18
C GLN A 185 16.51 12.28 14.27
N ILE A 186 15.58 11.45 13.82
CA ILE A 186 14.44 11.89 13.03
C ILE A 186 13.31 12.35 13.96
N THR A 187 12.63 13.44 13.60
CA THR A 187 11.40 13.84 14.30
C THR A 187 10.20 13.07 13.75
N ARG A 188 9.10 13.02 14.52
CA ARG A 188 7.85 12.39 14.07
C ARG A 188 7.27 13.03 12.81
N GLY A 189 7.36 14.36 12.67
CA GLY A 189 6.95 15.06 11.44
C GLY A 189 7.84 14.77 10.24
N GLU A 190 9.17 14.69 10.44
CA GLU A 190 10.08 14.29 9.37
C GLU A 190 9.83 12.85 8.90
N PHE A 191 9.50 11.95 9.82
CA PHE A 191 9.09 10.58 9.51
C PHE A 191 7.79 10.57 8.68
N ALA A 192 6.78 11.34 9.10
CA ALA A 192 5.50 11.43 8.41
C ALA A 192 5.67 11.86 6.95
N ASN A 193 6.46 12.90 6.69
CA ASN A 193 6.72 13.37 5.32
C ASN A 193 7.42 12.31 4.46
N LEU A 194 8.40 11.59 5.01
CA LEU A 194 9.10 10.55 4.26
C LEU A 194 8.19 9.35 3.98
N LEU A 195 7.42 8.89 4.97
CA LEU A 195 6.46 7.80 4.78
C LEU A 195 5.38 8.17 3.76
N TYR A 196 4.79 9.37 3.88
CA TYR A 196 3.81 9.88 2.94
C TYR A 196 4.39 9.91 1.51
N LYS A 197 5.60 10.45 1.34
CA LYS A 197 6.23 10.52 0.03
C LYS A 197 6.56 9.14 -0.52
N THR A 198 6.99 8.19 0.32
CA THR A 198 7.19 6.81 -0.08
C THR A 198 5.89 6.20 -0.58
N ILE A 199 4.79 6.32 0.18
CA ILE A 199 3.48 5.79 -0.23
C ILE A 199 3.05 6.43 -1.56
N GLU A 200 3.02 7.77 -1.64
CA GLU A 200 2.65 8.52 -2.86
C GLU A 200 3.45 8.01 -4.08
N THR A 201 4.78 7.97 -3.96
CA THR A 201 5.66 7.52 -5.05
C THR A 201 5.42 6.06 -5.44
N THR A 202 5.28 5.16 -4.48
CA THR A 202 5.07 3.73 -4.79
C THR A 202 3.67 3.45 -5.33
N THR A 203 2.67 4.25 -4.94
CA THR A 203 1.32 4.18 -5.50
C THR A 203 1.30 4.70 -6.94
N ASP A 204 2.03 5.78 -7.24
CA ASP A 204 2.18 6.31 -8.61
C ASP A 204 2.84 5.30 -9.57
N TRP A 205 3.65 4.38 -9.05
CA TRP A 205 4.27 3.31 -9.83
C TRP A 205 3.40 2.07 -9.96
N LEU A 206 2.31 1.98 -9.19
CA LEU A 206 1.46 0.82 -9.21
C LEU A 206 0.68 0.79 -10.53
N TYR A 207 0.81 -0.31 -11.26
CA TYR A 207 0.08 -0.53 -12.48
C TYR A 207 -1.39 -0.85 -12.16
N TYR A 208 -2.31 -0.10 -12.74
CA TYR A 208 -3.75 -0.35 -12.70
C TYR A 208 -4.26 -0.64 -14.11
N PRO A 209 -4.86 -1.81 -14.37
CA PRO A 209 -5.46 -2.09 -15.66
C PRO A 209 -6.74 -1.26 -15.82
N GLU A 210 -6.77 -0.33 -16.76
CA GLU A 210 -7.97 0.42 -17.11
C GLU A 210 -8.90 -0.42 -17.98
N VAL A 211 -10.18 -0.47 -17.62
CA VAL A 211 -11.20 -1.19 -18.38
C VAL A 211 -11.73 -0.30 -19.51
N ALA A 212 -11.94 -0.89 -20.68
CA ALA A 212 -12.53 -0.25 -21.85
C ALA A 212 -13.94 -0.76 -22.17
N ASP A 213 -14.18 -2.06 -21.97
CA ASP A 213 -15.48 -2.69 -22.24
C ASP A 213 -15.65 -3.97 -21.41
N VAL A 214 -16.90 -4.33 -21.14
CA VAL A 214 -17.27 -5.59 -20.49
C VAL A 214 -18.33 -6.29 -21.33
N LYS A 215 -18.12 -7.59 -21.55
CA LYS A 215 -19.05 -8.40 -22.33
C LYS A 215 -19.33 -9.75 -21.68
N VAL A 216 -20.57 -9.98 -21.27
CA VAL A 216 -21.04 -11.32 -20.95
C VAL A 216 -21.03 -12.16 -22.23
N THR A 217 -20.25 -13.24 -22.23
CA THR A 217 -20.07 -14.11 -23.40
C THR A 217 -20.91 -15.38 -23.30
N THR A 218 -21.03 -15.94 -22.10
CA THR A 218 -21.87 -17.10 -21.81
C THR A 218 -22.47 -16.98 -20.42
N VAL A 219 -23.31 -17.93 -20.02
CA VAL A 219 -23.89 -17.99 -18.67
C VAL A 219 -22.84 -18.13 -17.55
N THR A 220 -21.59 -18.47 -17.87
CA THR A 220 -20.51 -18.67 -16.89
C THR A 220 -19.20 -17.99 -17.31
N SER A 221 -19.22 -17.09 -18.30
CA SER A 221 -18.02 -16.44 -18.82
C SER A 221 -18.28 -15.00 -19.23
N THR A 222 -17.38 -14.11 -18.85
CA THR A 222 -17.40 -12.69 -19.17
C THR A 222 -16.00 -12.26 -19.60
N THR A 223 -15.92 -11.39 -20.60
CA THR A 223 -14.67 -10.79 -21.06
C THR A 223 -14.61 -9.33 -20.63
N VAL A 224 -13.44 -8.91 -20.19
CA VAL A 224 -13.06 -7.54 -19.88
C VAL A 224 -12.01 -7.12 -20.89
N THR A 225 -12.29 -6.08 -21.66
CA THR A 225 -11.32 -5.47 -22.59
C THR A 225 -10.62 -4.34 -21.86
N LEU A 226 -9.29 -4.32 -21.92
CA LEU A 226 -8.44 -3.27 -21.35
C LEU A 226 -8.21 -2.17 -22.38
N THR A 227 -7.99 -0.93 -21.94
CA THR A 227 -7.66 0.20 -22.82
C THR A 227 -6.30 0.01 -23.50
N GLU A 228 -5.37 -0.65 -22.82
CA GLU A 228 -4.04 -0.99 -23.31
C GLU A 228 -3.59 -2.41 -22.89
N PRO A 229 -2.62 -3.02 -23.60
CA PRO A 229 -2.15 -4.36 -23.27
C PRO A 229 -1.59 -4.43 -21.85
N ALA A 230 -2.03 -5.40 -21.05
CA ALA A 230 -1.50 -5.52 -19.71
C ALA A 230 0.02 -5.76 -19.70
N LEU A 231 0.72 -5.17 -18.72
CA LEU A 231 2.18 -5.29 -18.62
C LEU A 231 2.66 -6.74 -18.56
N ALA A 232 3.79 -7.05 -19.22
CA ALA A 232 4.25 -8.42 -19.45
C ALA A 232 4.43 -9.25 -18.16
N ASP A 233 4.80 -8.58 -17.06
CA ASP A 233 5.08 -9.22 -15.77
C ASP A 233 3.81 -9.59 -14.98
N TYR A 234 2.63 -9.15 -15.42
CA TYR A 234 1.37 -9.45 -14.76
C TYR A 234 0.69 -10.68 -15.37
N THR A 235 0.17 -11.56 -14.52
CA THR A 235 -0.65 -12.70 -14.89
C THR A 235 -2.12 -12.32 -15.02
N ALA A 236 -2.93 -13.20 -15.63
CA ALA A 236 -4.38 -12.96 -15.75
C ALA A 236 -5.09 -12.85 -14.40
N THR A 237 -4.63 -13.59 -13.39
CA THR A 237 -5.17 -13.52 -12.02
C THR A 237 -4.83 -12.19 -11.39
N GLU A 238 -3.57 -11.75 -11.45
CA GLU A 238 -3.15 -10.48 -10.84
C GLU A 238 -3.86 -9.28 -11.49
N ILE A 239 -4.13 -9.32 -12.80
CA ILE A 239 -4.96 -8.29 -13.46
C ILE A 239 -6.37 -8.29 -12.90
N ALA A 240 -6.96 -9.47 -12.68
CA ALA A 240 -8.31 -9.59 -12.16
C ALA A 240 -8.43 -9.16 -10.69
N ASP A 241 -7.37 -9.29 -9.89
CA ASP A 241 -7.33 -8.85 -8.50
C ASP A 241 -7.42 -7.31 -8.35
N PHE A 242 -7.18 -6.56 -9.43
CA PHE A 242 -7.42 -5.11 -9.50
C PHE A 242 -8.85 -4.73 -9.86
N LEU A 243 -9.73 -5.70 -10.13
CA LEU A 243 -11.09 -5.44 -10.61
C LEU A 243 -12.12 -6.02 -9.64
N GLU A 244 -13.18 -5.27 -9.40
CA GLU A 244 -14.35 -5.77 -8.66
C GLU A 244 -15.42 -6.27 -9.64
N PHE A 245 -16.00 -7.44 -9.33
CA PHE A 245 -16.99 -8.08 -10.19
C PHE A 245 -18.32 -8.24 -9.45
N MET A 246 -19.40 -7.78 -10.08
CA MET A 246 -20.74 -7.86 -9.51
C MET A 246 -21.77 -8.22 -10.58
N VAL A 247 -22.85 -8.87 -10.19
CA VAL A 247 -24.05 -9.04 -11.01
C VAL A 247 -25.20 -8.29 -10.34
N ILE A 248 -25.86 -7.41 -11.09
CA ILE A 248 -27.09 -6.74 -10.67
C ILE A 248 -28.25 -7.37 -11.43
N LEU A 249 -29.13 -8.07 -10.72
CA LEU A 249 -30.30 -8.72 -11.32
C LEU A 249 -31.40 -7.71 -11.65
N GLU A 250 -32.36 -8.09 -12.50
CA GLU A 250 -33.51 -7.23 -12.87
C GLU A 250 -34.34 -6.72 -11.68
N ASP A 251 -34.35 -7.43 -10.55
CA ASP A 251 -35.04 -7.01 -9.33
C ASP A 251 -34.20 -6.06 -8.45
N GLY A 252 -33.00 -5.68 -8.91
CA GLY A 252 -32.04 -4.85 -8.19
C GLY A 252 -31.14 -5.63 -7.23
N THR A 253 -31.25 -6.95 -7.14
CA THR A 253 -30.37 -7.74 -6.26
C THR A 253 -28.93 -7.70 -6.75
N GLU A 254 -28.02 -7.24 -5.89
CA GLU A 254 -26.57 -7.21 -6.11
C GLU A 254 -25.92 -8.50 -5.60
N VAL A 255 -25.13 -9.15 -6.46
CA VAL A 255 -24.45 -10.40 -6.15
C VAL A 255 -22.96 -10.25 -6.49
N PRO A 256 -22.06 -10.23 -5.49
CA PRO A 256 -20.63 -10.29 -5.73
C PRO A 256 -20.25 -11.56 -6.51
N VAL A 257 -19.36 -11.40 -7.48
CA VAL A 257 -18.85 -12.51 -8.28
C VAL A 257 -17.43 -12.84 -7.84
N GLU A 258 -17.19 -14.12 -7.57
CA GLU A 258 -15.85 -14.66 -7.34
C GLU A 258 -15.44 -15.46 -8.60
N PRO A 259 -14.62 -14.89 -9.50
CA PRO A 259 -14.17 -15.64 -10.65
C PRO A 259 -13.40 -16.90 -10.25
N THR A 260 -13.64 -17.96 -11.02
CA THR A 260 -13.09 -19.31 -10.84
C THR A 260 -11.97 -19.64 -11.84
N SER A 261 -11.80 -18.84 -12.89
CA SER A 261 -10.74 -19.01 -13.87
C SER A 261 -10.41 -17.71 -14.57
N PHE A 262 -9.15 -17.52 -14.96
CA PHE A 262 -8.64 -16.31 -15.60
C PHE A 262 -7.81 -16.68 -16.83
N LYS A 263 -8.05 -16.00 -17.95
CA LYS A 263 -7.26 -16.18 -19.16
C LYS A 263 -7.07 -14.83 -19.86
N LEU A 264 -5.82 -14.50 -20.14
CA LEU A 264 -5.48 -13.32 -20.92
C LEU A 264 -5.31 -13.71 -22.41
N SER A 265 -5.75 -12.84 -23.31
CA SER A 265 -5.51 -12.98 -24.75
C SER A 265 -4.01 -12.86 -25.08
N ALA A 266 -3.62 -13.31 -26.29
CA ALA A 266 -2.23 -13.28 -26.71
C ALA A 266 -1.66 -11.85 -26.86
N ASP A 267 -2.50 -10.90 -27.26
CA ASP A 267 -2.20 -9.46 -27.31
C ASP A 267 -2.36 -8.75 -25.97
N ARG A 268 -2.76 -9.50 -24.92
CA ARG A 268 -2.91 -9.02 -23.55
C ARG A 268 -3.97 -7.92 -23.33
N LEU A 269 -4.87 -7.73 -24.30
CA LEU A 269 -5.96 -6.74 -24.24
C LEU A 269 -7.26 -7.27 -23.66
N VAL A 270 -7.47 -8.60 -23.61
CA VAL A 270 -8.74 -9.18 -23.19
C VAL A 270 -8.50 -10.19 -22.06
N LEU A 271 -9.02 -9.86 -20.89
CA LEU A 271 -9.14 -10.77 -19.76
C LEU A 271 -10.48 -11.52 -19.86
N THR A 272 -10.44 -12.84 -19.95
CA THR A 272 -11.61 -13.70 -19.84
C THR A 272 -11.68 -14.26 -18.42
N ILE A 273 -12.79 -13.98 -17.73
CA ILE A 273 -13.10 -14.54 -16.43
C ILE A 273 -14.19 -15.61 -16.56
N GLY A 274 -14.00 -16.73 -15.87
CA GLY A 274 -15.03 -17.75 -15.71
C GLY A 274 -15.66 -17.65 -14.33
N HIS A 275 -16.98 -17.55 -14.23
CA HIS A 275 -17.71 -17.37 -12.97
C HIS A 275 -18.72 -18.51 -12.75
N THR A 276 -18.22 -19.76 -12.72
CA THR A 276 -19.08 -20.95 -12.65
C THR A 276 -19.92 -21.02 -11.37
N LYS A 277 -19.43 -20.46 -10.25
CA LYS A 277 -20.17 -20.31 -8.99
C LYS A 277 -21.36 -19.35 -9.12
N GLN A 278 -21.24 -18.30 -9.95
CA GLN A 278 -22.30 -17.34 -10.25
C GLN A 278 -22.84 -17.58 -11.68
N ASN A 279 -23.44 -18.76 -11.90
CA ASN A 279 -24.07 -19.10 -13.17
C ASN A 279 -25.31 -18.22 -13.42
N LEU A 280 -25.40 -17.64 -14.62
CA LEU A 280 -26.44 -16.71 -15.05
C LEU A 280 -27.63 -17.38 -15.76
N THR A 281 -27.66 -18.71 -15.86
CA THR A 281 -28.76 -19.46 -16.49
C THR A 281 -30.10 -19.09 -15.86
N GLY A 282 -31.09 -18.73 -16.70
CA GLY A 282 -32.42 -18.34 -16.24
C GLY A 282 -32.51 -16.95 -15.61
N LYS A 283 -31.42 -16.16 -15.64
CA LYS A 283 -31.35 -14.81 -15.05
C LYS A 283 -31.26 -13.75 -16.15
N ALA A 284 -31.59 -12.52 -15.77
CA ALA A 284 -31.38 -11.33 -16.58
C ALA A 284 -30.94 -10.19 -15.67
N GLY A 285 -30.16 -9.26 -16.22
CA GLY A 285 -29.56 -8.17 -15.45
C GLY A 285 -28.33 -7.58 -16.14
N HIS A 286 -27.45 -6.98 -15.35
CA HIS A 286 -26.18 -6.43 -15.79
C HIS A 286 -25.03 -7.12 -15.05
N PHE A 287 -23.97 -7.43 -15.78
CA PHE A 287 -22.69 -7.79 -15.19
C PHE A 287 -21.85 -6.51 -15.10
N VAL A 288 -21.40 -6.18 -13.91
CA VAL A 288 -20.66 -4.95 -13.62
C VAL A 288 -19.22 -5.29 -13.29
N VAL A 289 -18.29 -4.56 -13.90
CA VAL A 289 -16.87 -4.57 -13.55
C VAL A 289 -16.47 -3.16 -13.16
N SER A 290 -15.84 -3.01 -12.01
CA SER A 290 -15.30 -1.74 -11.53
C SER A 290 -13.78 -1.83 -11.44
N ASP A 291 -13.08 -0.78 -11.89
CA ASP A 291 -11.64 -0.58 -11.71
C ASP A 291 -11.33 0.38 -10.55
N PHE A 292 -12.29 0.52 -9.61
CA PHE A 292 -12.32 1.46 -8.47
C PHE A 292 -12.63 2.92 -8.83
N ASP A 293 -12.37 3.36 -10.06
CA ASP A 293 -12.66 4.73 -10.50
C ASP A 293 -13.98 4.81 -11.26
N ILE A 294 -14.23 3.85 -12.16
CA ILE A 294 -15.41 3.79 -13.03
C ILE A 294 -15.95 2.37 -13.11
N SER A 295 -17.26 2.27 -13.38
CA SER A 295 -17.93 0.98 -13.55
C SER A 295 -18.41 0.79 -14.98
N PHE A 296 -18.23 -0.41 -15.49
CA PHE A 296 -18.63 -0.85 -16.82
C PHE A 296 -19.68 -1.94 -16.70
N GLU A 297 -20.71 -1.86 -17.52
CA GLU A 297 -21.85 -2.76 -17.45
C GLU A 297 -22.05 -3.52 -18.76
N SER A 298 -22.41 -4.79 -18.61
CA SER A 298 -22.77 -5.65 -19.72
C SER A 298 -24.14 -6.26 -19.48
N PRO A 299 -25.18 -5.86 -20.24
CA PRO A 299 -26.51 -6.43 -20.09
C PRO A 299 -26.52 -7.89 -20.54
N PHE A 300 -27.25 -8.73 -19.82
CA PHE A 300 -27.49 -10.12 -20.20
C PHE A 300 -28.95 -10.51 -19.96
N ASN A 301 -29.46 -11.44 -20.77
CA ASN A 301 -30.75 -12.07 -20.55
C ASN A 301 -30.70 -13.52 -21.01
N PHE A 302 -30.65 -14.43 -20.04
CA PHE A 302 -30.65 -15.88 -20.24
C PHE A 302 -31.94 -16.52 -19.70
N LYS A 303 -33.02 -15.74 -19.56
CA LYS A 303 -34.35 -16.30 -19.36
C LYS A 303 -34.73 -17.07 -20.63
N LEU A 304 -35.15 -18.31 -20.49
CA LEU A 304 -35.67 -19.10 -21.61
C LEU A 304 -36.86 -18.33 -22.21
N LYS A 305 -36.89 -18.19 -23.54
CA LYS A 305 -38.06 -17.70 -24.27
C LYS A 305 -39.15 -18.76 -24.29
#